data_AF-A0A3L7BW71-F1
#
_entry.id   AF-A0A3L7BW71-F1
#
_cell.length_a   1.000
_cell.length_b   1.000
_cell.length_c   1.000
_cell.angle_alpha   90.00
_cell.angle_beta   90.00
_cell.angle_gamma   90.00
#
_symmetry.space_group_name_H-M   'P 1'
#
loop_
_entity.id
_entity.type
_entity.pdbx_description
1 polymer ?
#
loop_
_entity_poly.entity_id
_entity_poly.type
_entity_poly.pdbx_seq_one_letter_code
_entity_poly.pdbx_strand_id
1 'polypeptide(L)' 'MADAFSAILWDHRSQEWAFDPGLVMRFVNDHRNVDRFETVDRATAESVAETVTGGTSLPDEDAIRAMFAAGDRPS' A
#
# COMPACT_ATOMS: atom_id res chain seq x y z
N MET A 1 4.16 -18.83 12.33
CA MET A 1 3.62 -18.47 11.01
C MET A 1 3.73 -16.96 10.96
N ALA A 2 4.67 -16.42 10.17
CA ALA A 2 4.78 -14.96 10.09
C ALA A 2 3.49 -14.47 9.42
N ASP A 3 2.73 -13.59 10.08
CA ASP A 3 1.59 -12.94 9.45
C ASP A 3 2.08 -12.28 8.16
N ALA A 4 1.48 -12.66 7.03
CA ALA A 4 1.83 -12.06 5.75
C ALA A 4 1.40 -10.59 5.79
N PHE A 5 2.37 -9.67 5.64
CA PHE A 5 2.06 -8.26 5.53
C PHE A 5 1.35 -8.01 4.19
N SER A 6 0.06 -7.71 4.24
CA SER A 6 -0.73 -7.29 3.10
C SER A 6 -0.73 -5.78 2.99
N ALA A 7 -0.29 -5.26 1.85
CA ALA A 7 -0.20 -3.82 1.65
C ALA A 7 -0.32 -3.45 0.16
N ILE A 8 -0.85 -2.24 -0.04
CA ILE A 8 -1.02 -1.62 -1.36
C ILE A 8 -0.06 -0.45 -1.42
N LEU A 9 0.52 -0.24 -2.59
CA LEU A 9 1.45 0.84 -2.88
C LEU A 9 1.08 1.54 -4.17
N TRP A 10 1.49 2.80 -4.29
CA TRP A 10 1.37 3.54 -5.54
C TRP A 10 2.56 3.21 -6.44
N ASP A 11 2.29 2.63 -7.62
CA ASP A 11 3.31 2.45 -8.65
C ASP A 11 3.38 3.70 -9.53
N HIS A 12 4.44 4.50 -9.35
CA HIS A 12 4.68 5.70 -10.16
C HIS A 12 4.86 5.41 -11.66
N ARG A 13 5.29 4.21 -12.06
CA ARG A 13 5.48 3.87 -13.47
C ARG A 13 4.14 3.58 -14.15
N SER A 14 3.30 2.80 -13.48
CA SER A 14 2.01 2.35 -14.01
C SER A 14 0.88 3.34 -13.67
N GLN A 15 1.15 4.31 -12.79
CA GLN A 15 0.19 5.31 -12.30
C GLN A 15 -1.05 4.63 -11.71
N GLU A 16 -0.85 3.57 -10.93
CA GLU A 16 -1.93 2.81 -10.31
C GLU A 16 -1.56 2.34 -8.90
N TRP A 17 -2.60 2.10 -8.11
CA TRP A 17 -2.46 1.38 -6.84
C TRP A 17 -2.30 -0.11 -7.13
N ALA A 18 -1.27 -0.74 -6.54
CA ALA A 18 -0.96 -2.14 -6.74
C ALA A 18 -0.78 -2.87 -5.40
N PHE A 19 -1.25 -4.12 -5.34
CA PHE A 19 -0.97 -5.01 -4.22
C PHE A 19 0.35 -5.74 -4.48
N ASP A 20 1.36 -5.46 -3.64
CA ASP A 20 2.65 -6.16 -3.69
C ASP A 20 3.19 -6.39 -2.26
N PRO A 21 2.79 -7.51 -1.62
CA PRO A 21 3.21 -7.84 -0.26
C PRO A 21 4.71 -8.14 -0.17
N GLY A 22 5.33 -8.59 -1.27
CA GLY A 22 6.76 -8.90 -1.32
C GLY A 22 7.64 -7.66 -1.29
N LEU A 23 7.23 -6.59 -1.99
CA LEU A 23 7.93 -5.31 -1.98
C LEU A 23 7.79 -4.62 -0.63
N VAL A 24 6.60 -4.67 -0.02
CA VAL A 24 6.33 -4.00 1.27
C VAL A 24 7.14 -4.62 2.41
N MET A 25 7.28 -5.95 2.42
CA MET A 25 8.14 -6.62 3.41
C MET A 25 9.59 -6.11 3.38
N ARG A 26 10.13 -5.73 2.21
CA ARG A 26 11.49 -5.16 2.12
C ARG A 26 11.58 -3.74 2.69
N PHE A 27 10.48 -2.99 2.64
CA PHE A 27 10.43 -1.64 3.19
C PHE A 27 10.21 -1.63 4.70
N VAL A 28 9.26 -2.43 5.20
CA VAL A 28 8.82 -2.39 6.60
C VAL A 28 9.69 -3.26 7.52
N ASN A 29 10.22 -4.39 7.04
CA ASN A 29 10.96 -5.35 7.88
C ASN A 29 12.47 -5.09 7.94
N ASP A 30 12.98 -4.05 7.27
CA ASP A 30 14.37 -3.62 7.47
C ASP A 30 14.45 -2.73 8.72
N HIS A 31 15.17 -3.20 9.73
CA HIS A 31 15.48 -2.47 10.98
C HIS A 31 16.11 -1.08 10.79
N ARG A 32 16.52 -0.71 9.57
CA ARG A 32 16.99 0.64 9.21
C ARG A 32 15.89 1.58 8.72
N ASN A 33 14.64 1.09 8.60
CA ASN A 33 13.50 1.82 8.06
C ASN A 33 12.38 2.02 9.10
N VAL A 34 12.60 1.65 10.37
CA VAL A 34 11.56 1.76 11.42
C VAL A 34 11.13 3.21 11.66
N ASP A 35 12.01 4.15 11.37
CA ASP A 35 11.85 5.61 11.42
C ASP A 35 11.41 6.24 10.08
N ARG A 36 11.14 5.44 9.04
CA ARG A 36 10.75 5.91 7.70
C ARG A 36 9.27 5.77 7.36
N PHE A 37 8.48 5.20 8.25
CA PHE A 37 7.03 5.17 8.10
C PHE A 37 6.36 5.71 9.35
N GLU A 38 5.24 6.38 9.15
CA GLU A 38 4.37 6.89 10.20
C GLU A 38 2.96 6.35 9.96
N THR A 39 2.35 5.82 11.01
CA THR A 39 0.93 5.47 10.96
C THR A 39 0.12 6.74 11.09
N VAL A 40 -0.58 7.12 10.02
CA VAL A 40 -1.43 8.31 9.97
C VAL A 40 -2.90 7.94 9.89
N ASP A 41 -3.80 8.88 10.22
CA ASP A 41 -5.23 8.69 10.01
C ASP A 41 -5.61 8.73 8.52
N ARG A 42 -6.85 8.32 8.22
CA ARG A 42 -7.37 8.22 6.84
C ARG A 42 -7.38 9.57 6.12
N ALA A 43 -7.76 10.65 6.79
CA ALA A 43 -7.86 11.97 6.16
C ALA A 43 -6.48 12.49 5.75
N THR A 44 -5.47 12.25 6.60
CA THR A 44 -4.07 12.54 6.31
C THR A 44 -3.57 11.69 5.15
N ALA A 45 -3.85 10.38 5.16
CA ALA A 45 -3.47 9.48 4.08
C ALA A 45 -4.07 9.89 2.72
N GLU A 46 -5.35 10.31 2.69
CA GLU A 46 -6.00 10.80 1.47
C GLU A 46 -5.36 12.10 0.95
N SER A 47 -5.04 13.04 1.84
CA SER A 47 -4.36 14.29 1.46
C SER A 47 -2.98 14.03 0.86
N VAL A 48 -2.23 13.08 1.44
CA VAL A 48 -0.93 12.63 0.91
C VAL A 48 -1.12 11.94 -0.45
N ALA A 49 -2.11 11.06 -0.58
CA ALA A 49 -2.40 10.36 -1.82
C ALA A 49 -2.71 11.33 -2.95
N GLU A 50 -3.58 12.31 -2.72
CA GLU A 50 -3.93 13.32 -3.72
C GLU A 50 -2.68 14.07 -4.20
N THR A 51 -1.79 14.43 -3.27
CA THR A 51 -0.54 15.14 -3.57
C THR A 51 0.45 14.27 -4.37
N VAL A 52 0.66 13.02 -3.96
CA VAL A 52 1.68 12.12 -4.53
C VAL A 52 1.26 11.58 -5.91
N THR A 53 -0.03 11.31 -6.07
CA THR A 53 -0.57 10.70 -7.29
C THR A 53 -1.05 11.73 -8.32
N GLY A 54 -1.05 13.02 -7.99
CA GLY A 54 -1.56 14.08 -8.86
C GLY A 54 -3.09 14.09 -8.96
N GLY A 55 -3.79 13.75 -7.88
CA GLY A 55 -5.26 13.81 -7.79
C GLY A 55 -5.97 12.46 -7.74
N THR A 56 -5.24 11.34 -7.71
CA THR A 56 -5.86 10.01 -7.55
C THR A 56 -6.12 9.74 -6.07
N SER A 57 -7.37 9.47 -5.74
CA SER A 57 -7.77 9.13 -4.37
C SER A 57 -7.15 7.81 -3.90
N LEU A 58 -6.98 7.68 -2.60
CA LEU A 58 -6.62 6.40 -1.98
C LEU A 58 -7.78 5.40 -2.21
N PRO A 59 -7.51 4.11 -2.45
CA PRO A 59 -8.58 3.14 -2.64
C PRO A 59 -9.50 3.10 -1.42
N ASP A 60 -10.80 2.96 -1.66
CA ASP A 60 -11.77 2.73 -0.60
C ASP A 60 -11.63 1.30 -0.05
N GLU A 61 -12.37 1.01 1.03
CA GLU A 61 -12.25 -0.27 1.72
C GLU A 61 -12.64 -1.46 0.82
N ASP A 62 -13.62 -1.29 -0.05
CA ASP A 62 -14.06 -2.35 -0.97
C ASP A 62 -13.01 -2.63 -2.05
N ALA A 63 -12.40 -1.59 -2.62
CA ALA A 63 -11.29 -1.72 -3.55
C ALA A 63 -10.07 -2.38 -2.89
N ILE A 64 -9.71 -1.99 -1.66
CA ILE A 64 -8.62 -2.62 -0.90
C ILE A 64 -8.88 -4.12 -0.74
N ARG A 65 -10.09 -4.50 -0.31
CA ARG A 65 -10.49 -5.90 -0.15
C ARG A 65 -10.42 -6.67 -1.47
N ALA A 66 -10.86 -6.07 -2.58
CA ALA A 66 -10.79 -6.68 -3.89
C ALA A 66 -9.34 -6.89 -4.37
N MET A 67 -8.45 -5.91 -4.14
CA MET A 67 -7.04 -6.01 -4.50
C MET A 67 -6.33 -7.13 -3.72
N PHE A 68 -6.61 -7.24 -2.41
CA PHE A 68 -6.09 -8.35 -1.61
C PHE A 68 -6.60 -9.70 -2.11
N ALA A 69 -7.91 -9.83 -2.39
CA ALA A 69 -8.49 -11.06 -2.89
C ALA A 69 -7.99 -11.46 -4.29
N ALA A 70 -7.62 -10.48 -5.13
CA ALA A 70 -7.03 -10.73 -6.44
C ALA A 70 -5.57 -11.21 -6.33
N GLY A 71 -4.79 -10.62 -5.42
CA GLY A 71 -3.40 -10.99 -5.18
C GLY A 71 -3.20 -12.33 -4.44
N ASP A 72 -4.16 -12.73 -3.61
CA ASP A 72 -4.16 -14.03 -2.92
C ASP A 72 -4.57 -15.20 -3.83
N ARG A 73 -4.99 -14.93 -5.08
CA ARG A 73 -5.38 -15.98 -6.01
C ARG A 73 -4.12 -16.57 -6.67
N PRO A 74 -3.80 -17.87 -6.46
CA PRO A 74 -2.68 -18.50 -7.14
C PRO A 74 -2.95 -18.51 -8.65
N SER A 75 -1.97 -18.05 -9.45
CA SER A 75 -1.98 -18.20 -10.91
C SER A 75 -1.78 -19.66 -11.32
#